data_AF-A0A2Z6ZQS4-F1
#
_entry.id   AF-A0A2Z6ZQS4-F1
#
_cell.length_a   1.000
_cell.length_b   1.000
_cell.length_c   1.000
_cell.angle_alpha   90.00
_cell.angle_beta   90.00
_cell.angle_gamma   90.00
#
_symmetry.space_group_name_H-M   'P 1'
#
loop_
_entity.id
_entity.type
_entity.pdbx_description
1 polymer ?
#
loop_
_entity_poly.entity_id
_entity_poly.type
_entity_poly.pdbx_seq_one_letter_code
_entity_poly.pdbx_strand_id
1 'polypeptide(L)' 'MTSRMRDGTSVRKHGVRMIGLVEKLSGLDITLPHELSVDVLLLSLPAAFNPFVSTST' A
#
# COMPACT_ATOMS: atom_id res chain seq x y z
N MET A 1 2.84 -9.40 -11.54
CA MET A 1 3.78 -8.29 -11.20
C MET A 1 3.43 -7.82 -9.80
N THR A 2 4.32 -7.96 -8.82
CA THR A 2 4.04 -7.51 -7.46
C THR A 2 4.35 -6.01 -7.36
N SER A 3 3.39 -5.20 -6.91
CA SER A 3 3.59 -3.77 -6.66
C SER A 3 4.39 -3.53 -5.38
N ARG A 4 5.46 -4.30 -5.18
CA ARG A 4 6.37 -4.15 -4.04
C ARG A 4 7.26 -2.94 -4.27
N MET A 5 7.47 -2.18 -3.21
CA MET A 5 8.38 -1.04 -3.23
C MET A 5 9.79 -1.53 -3.55
N ARG A 6 10.47 -0.86 -4.49
CA ARG A 6 11.88 -1.10 -4.78
C ARG A 6 12.76 -0.45 -3.71
N ASP A 7 13.88 -1.10 -3.40
CA ASP A 7 14.90 -0.50 -2.54
C ASP A 7 15.40 0.83 -3.14
N GLY A 8 15.57 1.83 -2.28
CA GLY A 8 15.97 3.19 -2.68
C GLY A 8 14.83 4.09 -3.17
N THR A 9 13.59 3.61 -3.24
CA THR A 9 12.42 4.47 -3.57
C THR A 9 11.83 5.11 -2.31
N SER A 10 11.45 6.39 -2.39
CA SER A 10 10.76 7.08 -1.28
C SER A 10 9.42 6.41 -0.95
N VAL A 11 9.23 6.06 0.33
CA VAL A 11 7.98 5.49 0.89
C VAL A 11 6.79 6.38 0.58
N ARG A 12 6.92 7.70 0.72
CA ARG A 12 5.86 8.67 0.38
C ARG A 12 5.44 8.54 -1.09
N LYS A 13 6.42 8.51 -2.00
CA LYS A 13 6.16 8.39 -3.45
C LYS A 13 5.53 7.05 -3.80
N HIS A 14 5.93 5.98 -3.10
CA HIS A 14 5.31 4.67 -3.23
C HIS A 14 3.87 4.66 -2.73
N GLY A 15 3.62 5.22 -1.54
CA GLY A 15 2.29 5.32 -0.95
C GLY A 15 1.29 6.05 -1.84
N VAL A 16 1.67 7.22 -2.39
CA VAL A 16 0.82 7.98 -3.33
C VAL A 16 0.47 7.13 -4.57
N ARG A 17 1.41 6.34 -5.09
CA ARG A 17 1.12 5.45 -6.24
C ARG A 17 0.14 4.34 -5.88
N MET A 18 0.28 3.74 -4.70
CA MET A 18 -0.63 2.69 -4.23
C MET A 18 -2.04 3.23 -4.01
N ILE A 19 -2.18 4.43 -3.43
CA ILE A 19 -3.47 5.12 -3.29
C ILE A 19 -4.10 5.34 -4.66
N GLY A 20 -3.35 5.87 -5.63
CA GLY A 20 -3.85 6.06 -6.99
C GLY A 20 -4.24 4.76 -7.71
N LEU A 21 -3.69 3.60 -7.31
CA LEU A 21 -4.14 2.30 -7.79
C LEU A 21 -5.47 1.88 -7.16
N VAL A 22 -5.65 2.12 -5.85
CA VAL A 22 -6.93 1.87 -5.16
C VAL A 22 -8.03 2.75 -5.72
N GLU A 23 -7.75 4.02 -6.00
CA GLU A 23 -8.71 4.93 -6.65
C GLU A 23 -9.10 4.47 -8.05
N LYS A 24 -8.14 3.95 -8.83
CA LYS A 24 -8.44 3.37 -10.15
C LYS A 24 -9.31 2.13 -10.06
N LEU A 25 -9.13 1.28 -9.04
CA LEU A 25 -10.00 0.13 -8.80
C LEU A 25 -11.43 0.60 -8.48
N SER A 26 -11.58 1.64 -7.65
CA SER A 26 -12.88 2.23 -7.36
C SER A 26 -13.56 2.77 -8.62
N GLY A 27 -12.80 3.39 -9.54
CA GLY A 27 -13.31 3.81 -10.85
C GLY A 27 -13.76 2.66 -11.77
N LEU A 28 -13.40 1.42 -11.46
CA LEU A 28 -13.83 0.19 -12.14
C LEU A 28 -14.95 -0.55 -11.37
N ASP A 29 -15.59 0.11 -10.41
CA ASP A 29 -16.61 -0.46 -9.50
C ASP A 29 -16.07 -1.56 -8.57
N ILE A 30 -14.74 -1.63 -8.42
CA ILE A 30 -14.06 -2.54 -7.49
C ILE A 30 -13.64 -1.73 -6.27
N THR A 31 -14.51 -1.70 -5.27
CA THR A 31 -14.23 -0.99 -4.01
C THR A 31 -13.50 -1.90 -3.04
N LEU A 32 -12.26 -1.52 -2.70
CA LEU A 32 -11.54 -2.16 -1.60
C LEU A 32 -12.02 -1.59 -0.26
N PRO A 33 -12.40 -2.43 0.71
CA PRO A 33 -12.61 -1.98 2.09
C PRO A 33 -11.39 -1.23 2.61
N HIS A 34 -11.62 -0.22 3.46
CA HIS A 34 -10.55 0.65 3.93
C HIS A 34 -9.41 -0.14 4.58
N GLU A 35 -9.72 -1.11 5.43
CA GLU A 35 -8.71 -1.94 6.10
C GLU A 35 -7.87 -2.74 5.11
N LEU A 36 -8.51 -3.36 4.12
CA LEU A 36 -7.81 -4.06 3.04
C LEU A 36 -6.92 -3.13 2.20
N SER A 37 -7.34 -1.88 2.00
CA SER A 37 -6.52 -0.89 1.27
C SER A 37 -5.26 -0.51 2.04
N VAL A 38 -5.35 -0.42 3.37
CA VAL A 38 -4.23 -0.17 4.27
C VAL A 38 -3.31 -1.38 4.32
N ASP A 39 -3.85 -2.59 4.45
CA ASP A 39 -3.07 -3.83 4.46
C ASP A 39 -2.28 -4.01 3.16
N VAL A 40 -2.91 -3.76 2.01
CA VAL A 40 -2.23 -3.83 0.70
C VAL A 40 -1.09 -2.81 0.60
N LEU A 41 -1.29 -1.61 1.14
CA LEU A 41 -0.24 -0.58 1.24
C LEU A 41 0.91 -1.05 2.13
N LEU A 42 0.64 -1.59 3.31
CA LEU A 42 1.65 -2.06 4.26
C LEU A 42 2.43 -3.27 3.72
N LEU A 43 1.73 -4.25 3.12
CA LEU A 43 2.33 -5.43 2.49
C LEU A 43 3.19 -5.10 1.27
N SER A 44 2.97 -3.93 0.66
CA SER A 44 3.78 -3.44 -0.46
C SER A 44 5.12 -2.85 -0.01
N LEU A 45 5.28 -2.54 1.28
CA LEU A 45 6.53 -2.00 1.83
C LEU A 45 7.57 -3.13 2.02
N PRO A 46 8.87 -2.79 2.02
CA PRO A 46 9.92 -3.73 2.36
C PRO A 46 9.78 -4.19 3.82
N ALA A 47 10.22 -5.42 4.11
CA ALA A 47 10.16 -5.99 5.46
C ALA A 47 10.91 -5.14 6.52
N ALA A 48 11.86 -4.30 6.10
CA ALA A 48 12.53 -3.32 6.95
C ALA A 48 11.56 -2.32 7.61
N PHE A 49 10.35 -2.16 7.08
CA PHE A 49 9.32 -1.26 7.64
C PHE A 49 8.40 -1.93 8.65
N ASN A 50 8.42 -3.27 8.80
CA ASN A 50 7.61 -4.00 9.77
C ASN A 50 7.72 -3.45 11.21
N PRO A 51 8.90 -3.04 11.73
CA PRO A 51 9.01 -2.50 13.09
C PRO A 51 8.26 -1.18 13.31
N PHE A 52 7.91 -0.46 12.23
CA PHE A 52 7.21 0.81 12.27
C PHE A 52 5.70 0.67 12.08
N VAL A 53 5.23 -0.53 11.74
CA VAL A 53 3.81 -0.84 11.59
C VAL A 53 3.27 -1.25 12.96
N SER A 54 2.64 -0.31 13.67
CA SER A 54 1.85 -0.65 14.86
C SER A 54 0.51 -1.21 14.41
N THR A 55 0.39 -2.54 14.41
CA THR A 55 -0.92 -3.20 14.40
C THR A 55 -1.58 -2.91 15.75
N SER A 56 -2.49 -1.93 15.82
CA SER A 56 -3.35 -1.74 16.99
C SER A 56 -4.13 -3.04 17.21
N THR A 57 -3.82 -3.72 18.31
CA THR A 57 -4.50 -4.92 18.78
C THR A 57 -5.85 -4.57 19.36
#